data_AF-A0A212KQE5-F1
#
_entry.id   AF-A0A212KQE5-F1
#
_cell.length_a   1.000
_cell.length_b   1.000
_cell.length_c   1.000
_cell.angle_alpha   90.00
_cell.angle_beta   90.00
_cell.angle_gamma   90.00
#
_symmetry.space_group_name_H-M   'P 1'
#
loop_
_entity.id
_entity.type
_entity.pdbx_description
1 polymer ?
#
loop_
_entity_poly.entity_id
_entity_poly.type
_entity_poly.pdbx_seq_one_letter_code
_entity_poly.pdbx_strand_id
1 'polypeptide(L)'
;MKRKLDLSMAVKDFKKYYFTVAELKIFCKEQKIPLSSCDRKFDILNKIETFLEIGRLTPSTKTSKQAALFNKKPRVLNDEQKIGEGFKFTREARVFFEETLDKKFKCSVPFLAWVKVNSDKKIKDLKEKYLSLKLLKGKKTINKQFEYNKFTRDFFLANPSLSREDCLNCWRKVRELKDRKYSDQYLNFIF
;
A
#
# COMPACT_ATOMS: atom_id res chain seq x y z
N MET A 1 21.45 -15.49 1.84
CA MET A 1 21.06 -16.42 0.74
C MET A 1 19.62 -16.10 0.32
N LYS A 2 19.34 -15.71 -0.94
CA LYS A 2 17.97 -15.31 -1.35
C LYS A 2 17.06 -16.55 -1.40
N ARG A 3 16.10 -16.67 -0.47
CA ARG A 3 15.09 -17.73 -0.54
C ARG A 3 14.15 -17.49 -1.71
N LYS A 4 14.09 -18.46 -2.61
CA LYS A 4 13.17 -18.45 -3.76
C LYS A 4 11.79 -18.91 -3.29
N LEU A 5 10.73 -18.25 -3.74
CA LEU A 5 9.37 -18.72 -3.56
C LEU A 5 9.13 -19.84 -4.59
N ASP A 6 8.73 -21.03 -4.13
CA ASP A 6 8.51 -22.21 -4.97
C ASP A 6 7.19 -22.91 -4.63
N LEU A 7 6.78 -23.86 -5.48
CA LEU A 7 5.54 -24.64 -5.35
C LEU A 7 5.58 -25.66 -4.21
N SER A 8 6.76 -26.09 -3.78
CA SER A 8 6.93 -27.02 -2.66
C SER A 8 6.77 -26.35 -1.30
N MET A 9 6.72 -25.01 -1.27
CA MET A 9 6.59 -24.25 -0.04
C MET A 9 5.19 -24.42 0.57
N ALA A 10 5.13 -24.99 1.77
CA ALA A 10 3.89 -25.02 2.54
C ALA A 10 3.41 -23.60 2.84
N VAL A 11 2.09 -23.39 2.82
CA VAL A 11 1.47 -22.07 3.08
C VAL A 11 1.89 -21.50 4.44
N LYS A 12 2.04 -22.38 5.44
CA LYS A 12 2.53 -22.03 6.78
C LYS A 12 3.94 -21.43 6.73
N ASP A 13 4.79 -21.88 5.82
CA ASP A 13 6.14 -21.36 5.65
C ASP A 13 6.14 -20.11 4.78
N PHE A 14 5.31 -20.04 3.74
CA PHE A 14 5.09 -18.80 2.99
C PHE A 14 4.70 -17.63 3.90
N LYS A 15 3.80 -17.87 4.87
CA LYS A 15 3.35 -16.88 5.86
C LYS A 15 4.44 -16.42 6.85
N LYS A 16 5.56 -17.15 6.96
CA LYS A 16 6.65 -16.85 7.90
C LYS A 16 7.71 -15.92 7.34
N TYR A 17 7.86 -15.83 6.01
CA TYR A 17 8.94 -15.07 5.38
C TYR A 17 8.46 -13.75 4.78
N TYR A 18 9.38 -12.78 4.73
CA TYR A 18 9.18 -11.54 4.00
C TYR A 18 9.56 -11.67 2.52
N PHE A 19 8.58 -11.51 1.64
CA PHE A 19 8.79 -11.40 0.19
C PHE A 19 8.58 -9.96 -0.29
N THR A 20 9.41 -9.52 -1.22
CA THR A 20 9.26 -8.25 -1.95
C THR A 20 8.17 -8.38 -3.01
N VAL A 21 7.59 -7.25 -3.43
CA VAL A 21 6.60 -7.25 -4.52
C VAL A 21 7.19 -7.81 -5.83
N ALA A 22 8.48 -7.60 -6.07
CA ALA A 22 9.16 -8.15 -7.24
C ALA A 22 9.20 -9.69 -7.20
N GLU A 23 9.62 -10.27 -6.07
CA GLU A 23 9.65 -11.73 -5.88
C GLU A 23 8.25 -12.34 -6.01
N LEU A 24 7.23 -11.71 -5.41
CA LEU A 24 5.84 -12.18 -5.54
C LEU A 24 5.34 -12.13 -6.98
N LYS A 25 5.64 -11.05 -7.73
CA LYS A 25 5.25 -10.91 -9.13
C LYS A 25 5.94 -11.91 -10.04
N ILE A 26 7.22 -12.22 -9.79
CA ILE A 26 7.95 -13.26 -10.52
C ILE A 26 7.26 -14.60 -10.34
N PHE A 27 6.96 -14.98 -9.09
CA PHE A 27 6.24 -16.23 -8.81
C PHE A 27 4.87 -16.28 -9.48
N CYS A 28 4.09 -15.20 -9.41
CA CYS A 28 2.79 -15.16 -10.10
C CYS A 28 2.92 -15.35 -11.61
N LYS A 29 3.98 -14.79 -12.23
CA LYS A 29 4.25 -14.95 -13.66
C LYS A 29 4.61 -16.41 -14.00
N GLU A 30 5.48 -17.03 -13.22
CA GLU A 30 5.88 -18.45 -13.38
C GLU A 30 4.68 -19.39 -13.25
N GLN A 31 3.79 -19.12 -12.29
CA GLN A 31 2.61 -19.94 -11.99
C GLN A 31 1.33 -19.53 -12.73
N LYS A 32 1.42 -18.59 -13.68
CA LYS A 32 0.29 -18.05 -14.45
C LYS A 32 -0.89 -17.55 -13.58
N ILE A 33 -0.56 -17.03 -12.40
CA ILE A 33 -1.52 -16.40 -11.48
C ILE A 33 -1.89 -15.01 -12.05
N PRO A 34 -3.17 -14.75 -12.41
CA PRO A 34 -3.59 -13.45 -12.93
C PRO A 34 -3.39 -12.32 -11.94
N LEU A 35 -2.58 -11.34 -12.35
CA LEU A 35 -2.38 -10.08 -11.65
C LEU A 35 -3.08 -8.92 -12.38
N SER A 36 -3.72 -8.06 -11.60
CA SER A 36 -4.25 -6.77 -12.02
C SER A 36 -3.24 -5.67 -11.74
N SER A 37 -3.27 -4.60 -12.52
CA SER A 37 -2.47 -3.38 -12.26
C SER A 37 -2.85 -2.72 -10.93
N CYS A 38 -4.04 -3.02 -10.39
CA CYS A 38 -4.51 -2.54 -9.08
C CYS A 38 -4.01 -3.38 -7.91
N ASP A 39 -3.47 -4.59 -8.14
CA ASP A 39 -3.08 -5.49 -7.05
C ASP A 39 -1.90 -4.91 -6.27
N ARG A 40 -2.10 -4.73 -4.96
CA ARG A 40 -1.08 -4.31 -4.02
C ARG A 40 -0.41 -5.53 -3.41
N LYS A 41 0.67 -5.30 -2.65
CA LYS A 41 1.43 -6.37 -1.99
C LYS A 41 0.52 -7.34 -1.23
N PHE A 42 -0.46 -6.82 -0.49
CA PHE A 42 -1.43 -7.64 0.26
C PHE A 42 -2.31 -8.49 -0.65
N ASP A 43 -2.85 -7.93 -1.73
CA ASP A 43 -3.68 -8.66 -2.69
C ASP A 43 -2.89 -9.80 -3.36
N ILE A 44 -1.63 -9.53 -3.73
CA ILE A 44 -0.73 -10.53 -4.32
C ILE A 44 -0.42 -11.64 -3.30
N LEU A 45 -0.15 -11.29 -2.04
CA LEU A 45 0.08 -12.27 -0.97
C LEU A 45 -1.13 -13.18 -0.78
N ASN A 46 -2.34 -12.63 -0.71
CA ASN A 46 -3.57 -13.42 -0.55
C ASN A 46 -3.82 -14.34 -1.74
N LYS A 47 -3.61 -13.86 -2.97
CA LYS A 47 -3.73 -14.71 -4.16
C LYS A 47 -2.75 -15.88 -4.12
N ILE A 48 -1.50 -15.64 -3.75
CA ILE A 48 -0.49 -16.71 -3.64
C ILE A 48 -0.86 -17.67 -2.51
N GLU A 49 -1.32 -17.17 -1.37
CA GLU A 49 -1.79 -17.98 -0.25
C GLU A 49 -2.93 -18.93 -0.67
N THR A 50 -3.98 -18.39 -1.29
CA THR A 50 -5.09 -19.19 -1.83
C THR A 50 -4.62 -20.19 -2.89
N PHE A 51 -3.69 -19.79 -3.77
CA PHE A 51 -3.14 -20.67 -4.79
C PHE A 51 -2.33 -21.83 -4.18
N LEU A 52 -1.51 -21.57 -3.16
CA LEU A 52 -0.75 -22.60 -2.45
C LEU A 52 -1.65 -23.52 -1.61
N GLU A 53 -2.80 -23.04 -1.11
CA GLU A 53 -3.77 -23.86 -0.36
C GLU A 53 -4.66 -24.73 -1.27
N ILE A 54 -5.16 -24.18 -2.38
CA ILE A 54 -6.24 -24.79 -3.19
C ILE A 54 -5.73 -25.28 -4.57
N GLY A 55 -4.57 -24.81 -5.02
CA GLY A 55 -4.00 -25.10 -6.35
C GLY A 55 -4.67 -24.33 -7.50
N ARG A 56 -5.70 -23.52 -7.24
CA ARG A 56 -6.41 -22.70 -8.23
C ARG A 56 -6.82 -21.36 -7.63
N LEU A 57 -6.94 -20.34 -8.48
CA LEU A 57 -7.52 -19.05 -8.08
C LEU A 57 -9.00 -19.00 -8.42
N THR A 58 -9.81 -18.50 -7.50
CA THR A 58 -11.18 -18.10 -7.79
C THR A 58 -11.17 -16.78 -8.58
N PRO A 59 -12.09 -16.60 -9.54
CA PRO A 59 -12.20 -15.35 -10.29
C PRO A 59 -12.46 -14.19 -9.32
N SER A 60 -11.57 -13.18 -9.34
CA SER A 60 -11.78 -11.95 -8.59
C SER A 60 -13.01 -11.22 -9.14
N THR A 61 -13.93 -10.84 -8.25
CA THR A 61 -15.08 -10.01 -8.59
C THR A 61 -14.59 -8.66 -9.12
N LYS A 62 -14.98 -8.33 -10.36
CA LYS A 62 -14.60 -7.08 -11.03
C LYS A 62 -15.04 -5.88 -10.19
N THR A 63 -14.24 -4.82 -10.21
CA THR A 63 -14.60 -3.52 -9.60
C THR A 63 -15.93 -3.00 -10.17
N SER A 64 -16.77 -2.37 -9.34
CA SER A 64 -18.12 -1.97 -9.74
C SER A 64 -18.11 -1.04 -10.96
N LYS A 65 -19.04 -1.26 -11.89
CA LYS A 65 -19.23 -0.39 -13.09
C LYS A 65 -19.48 1.07 -12.68
N GLN A 66 -20.07 1.30 -11.51
CA GLN A 66 -20.38 2.62 -10.95
C GLN A 66 -19.12 3.46 -10.72
N ALA A 67 -18.10 2.89 -10.06
CA ALA A 67 -16.83 3.57 -9.81
C ALA A 67 -16.08 3.87 -11.12
N ALA A 68 -16.21 3.03 -12.14
CA ALA A 68 -15.62 3.27 -13.44
C ALA A 68 -16.25 4.49 -14.14
N LEU A 69 -17.59 4.62 -14.12
CA LEU A 69 -18.31 5.75 -14.71
C LEU A 69 -17.93 7.09 -14.06
N PHE A 70 -17.88 7.12 -12.74
CA PHE A 70 -17.60 8.35 -11.98
C PHE A 70 -16.16 8.89 -12.18
N ASN A 71 -15.24 8.02 -12.61
CA ASN A 71 -13.85 8.39 -12.90
C ASN A 71 -13.56 8.51 -14.42
N LYS A 72 -14.60 8.47 -15.29
CA LYS A 72 -14.44 8.68 -16.74
C LYS A 72 -14.08 10.13 -17.06
N LYS A 73 -13.52 10.31 -18.26
CA LYS A 73 -13.16 11.60 -18.83
C LYS A 73 -14.20 12.03 -19.88
N PRO A 74 -14.48 13.34 -20.05
CA PRO A 74 -13.98 14.44 -19.22
C PRO A 74 -14.66 14.47 -17.85
N ARG A 75 -13.89 14.75 -16.80
CA ARG A 75 -14.42 14.83 -15.44
C ARG A 75 -14.58 16.27 -15.01
N VAL A 76 -15.82 16.72 -14.84
CA VAL A 76 -16.13 18.01 -14.22
C VAL A 76 -16.35 17.79 -12.73
N LEU A 77 -15.68 18.59 -11.89
CA LEU A 77 -15.84 18.58 -10.44
C LEU A 77 -16.32 19.96 -9.99
N ASN A 78 -17.25 19.97 -9.03
CA ASN A 78 -17.67 21.18 -8.33
C ASN A 78 -17.88 20.86 -6.85
N ASP A 79 -17.96 21.90 -6.02
CA ASP A 79 -17.98 21.77 -4.56
C ASP A 79 -19.26 21.10 -4.03
N GLU A 80 -20.37 21.21 -4.76
CA GLU A 80 -21.67 20.66 -4.37
C GLU A 80 -21.88 19.19 -4.77
N GLN A 81 -21.03 18.69 -5.66
CA GLN A 81 -21.07 17.31 -6.12
C GLN A 81 -20.71 16.33 -5.00
N LYS A 82 -21.38 15.18 -4.93
CA LYS A 82 -21.01 14.09 -4.03
C LYS A 82 -19.70 13.40 -4.48
N ILE A 83 -18.92 12.94 -3.51
CA ILE A 83 -17.68 12.18 -3.74
C ILE A 83 -17.98 10.89 -4.51
N GLY A 84 -19.07 10.20 -4.19
CA GLY A 84 -19.46 8.94 -4.83
C GLY A 84 -18.54 7.76 -4.47
N GLU A 85 -19.06 6.55 -4.67
CA GLU A 85 -18.30 5.34 -4.41
C GLU A 85 -17.14 5.18 -5.39
N GLY A 86 -15.96 4.85 -4.85
CA GLY A 86 -14.78 4.60 -5.66
C GLY A 86 -14.17 5.85 -6.31
N PHE A 87 -14.38 7.05 -5.74
CA PHE A 87 -13.68 8.28 -6.13
C PHE A 87 -12.17 8.03 -6.24
N LYS A 88 -11.57 8.39 -7.38
CA LYS A 88 -10.11 8.37 -7.58
C LYS A 88 -9.59 9.78 -7.83
N PHE A 89 -8.43 10.11 -7.27
CA PHE A 89 -7.71 11.33 -7.59
C PHE A 89 -6.92 11.15 -8.90
N THR A 90 -7.66 11.11 -10.02
CA THR A 90 -7.13 11.14 -11.39
C THR A 90 -6.35 12.44 -11.64
N ARG A 91 -5.63 12.53 -12.77
CA ARG A 91 -4.89 13.75 -13.13
C ARG A 91 -5.78 15.00 -13.13
N GLU A 92 -6.95 14.94 -13.78
CA GLU A 92 -7.93 16.03 -13.82
C GLU A 92 -8.43 16.41 -12.42
N ALA A 93 -8.76 15.42 -11.59
CA ALA A 93 -9.17 15.68 -10.22
C ALA A 93 -8.06 16.34 -9.40
N ARG A 94 -6.80 15.93 -9.59
CA ARG A 94 -5.66 16.56 -8.91
C ARG A 94 -5.46 18.00 -9.34
N VAL A 95 -5.51 18.29 -10.64
CA VAL A 95 -5.43 19.67 -11.16
C VAL A 95 -6.52 20.54 -10.52
N PHE A 96 -7.77 20.07 -10.48
CA PHE A 96 -8.85 20.78 -9.81
C PHE A 96 -8.56 21.10 -8.34
N PHE A 97 -8.05 20.14 -7.55
CA PHE A 97 -7.69 20.42 -6.15
C PHE A 97 -6.42 21.27 -6.02
N GLU A 98 -5.47 21.16 -6.94
CA GLU A 98 -4.27 21.99 -6.95
C GLU A 98 -4.61 23.47 -7.21
N GLU A 99 -5.57 23.73 -8.10
CA GLU A 99 -6.04 25.06 -8.44
C GLU A 99 -6.98 25.65 -7.39
N THR A 100 -7.92 24.84 -6.87
CA THR A 100 -9.01 25.35 -6.00
C THR A 100 -8.75 25.20 -4.50
N LEU A 101 -7.70 24.49 -4.09
CA LEU A 101 -7.43 24.21 -2.68
C LEU A 101 -5.98 24.47 -2.27
N ASP A 102 -5.01 23.87 -2.97
CA ASP A 102 -3.59 23.95 -2.59
C ASP A 102 -2.67 23.53 -3.74
N LYS A 103 -1.83 24.44 -4.24
CA LYS A 103 -0.85 24.14 -5.31
C LYS A 103 0.06 22.94 -4.99
N LYS A 104 0.24 22.60 -3.70
CA LYS A 104 1.03 21.44 -3.24
C LYS A 104 0.13 20.29 -2.75
N PHE A 105 -1.07 20.15 -3.32
CA PHE A 105 -2.05 19.13 -2.94
C PHE A 105 -1.44 17.72 -2.93
N LYS A 106 -1.60 17.01 -1.80
CA LYS A 106 -1.10 15.63 -1.64
C LYS A 106 -2.12 14.73 -0.98
N CYS A 107 -2.50 13.66 -1.67
CA CYS A 107 -3.40 12.64 -1.12
C CYS A 107 -2.69 11.78 -0.05
N SER A 108 -2.74 12.22 1.21
CA SER A 108 -2.19 11.44 2.33
C SER A 108 -3.02 10.19 2.64
N VAL A 109 -2.43 9.19 3.30
CA VAL A 109 -3.13 7.95 3.67
C VAL A 109 -4.37 8.20 4.55
N PRO A 110 -4.32 9.02 5.62
CA PRO A 110 -5.51 9.32 6.43
C PRO A 110 -6.61 10.02 5.62
N PHE A 111 -6.21 10.91 4.71
CA PHE A 111 -7.14 11.60 3.83
C PHE A 111 -7.84 10.64 2.87
N LEU A 112 -7.09 9.77 2.19
CA LEU A 112 -7.64 8.75 1.30
C LEU A 112 -8.55 7.76 2.04
N ALA A 113 -8.20 7.38 3.27
CA ALA A 113 -9.04 6.52 4.10
C ALA A 113 -10.38 7.18 4.43
N TRP A 114 -10.37 8.47 4.77
CA TRP A 114 -11.59 9.23 5.01
C TRP A 114 -12.45 9.31 3.75
N VAL A 115 -11.89 9.65 2.59
CA VAL A 115 -12.63 9.71 1.32
C VAL A 115 -13.30 8.37 0.98
N LYS A 116 -12.65 7.25 1.27
CA LYS A 116 -13.17 5.91 0.96
C LYS A 116 -14.46 5.57 1.72
N VAL A 117 -14.62 6.06 2.95
CA VAL A 117 -15.78 5.74 3.81
C VAL A 117 -16.83 6.85 3.86
N ASN A 118 -16.59 7.98 3.18
CA ASN A 118 -17.48 9.15 3.14
C ASN A 118 -17.93 9.43 1.70
N SER A 119 -18.40 8.43 0.97
CA SER A 119 -18.82 8.57 -0.44
C SER A 119 -20.06 9.44 -0.62
N ASP A 120 -20.86 9.60 0.42
CA ASP A 120 -22.07 10.43 0.46
C ASP A 120 -21.79 11.93 0.65
N LYS A 121 -20.61 12.28 1.14
CA LYS A 121 -20.18 13.67 1.39
C LYS A 121 -19.90 14.42 0.09
N LYS A 122 -19.91 15.76 0.19
CA LYS A 122 -19.65 16.65 -0.94
C LYS A 122 -18.16 16.93 -1.11
N ILE A 123 -17.78 17.42 -2.29
CA ILE A 123 -16.40 17.83 -2.57
C ILE A 123 -15.94 18.95 -1.62
N LYS A 124 -16.84 19.86 -1.22
CA LYS A 124 -16.55 20.87 -0.19
C LYS A 124 -16.09 20.25 1.13
N ASP A 125 -16.82 19.26 1.65
CA ASP A 125 -16.47 18.55 2.89
C ASP A 125 -15.10 17.87 2.78
N LEU A 126 -14.78 17.34 1.60
CA LEU A 126 -13.48 16.75 1.31
C LEU A 126 -12.35 17.81 1.37
N LYS A 127 -12.57 19.02 0.83
CA LYS A 127 -11.61 20.13 0.93
C LYS A 127 -11.39 20.54 2.39
N GLU A 128 -12.46 20.70 3.16
CA GLU A 128 -12.40 21.02 4.60
C GLU A 128 -11.62 19.92 5.36
N LYS A 129 -11.90 18.65 5.07
CA LYS A 129 -11.15 17.55 5.68
C LYS A 129 -9.67 17.60 5.35
N TYR A 130 -9.31 17.89 4.10
CA TYR A 130 -7.90 18.03 3.71
C TYR A 130 -7.19 19.12 4.53
N LEU A 131 -7.81 20.29 4.69
CA LEU A 131 -7.26 21.39 5.47
C LEU A 131 -7.08 21.00 6.95
N SER A 132 -8.08 20.36 7.55
CA SER A 132 -7.96 19.88 8.95
C SER A 132 -6.79 18.92 9.14
N LEU A 133 -6.59 17.97 8.21
CA LEU A 133 -5.49 17.01 8.26
C LEU A 133 -4.13 17.66 8.01
N LYS A 134 -4.07 18.77 7.27
CA LYS A 134 -2.85 19.53 7.02
C LYS A 134 -2.38 20.27 8.28
N LEU A 135 -3.32 20.72 9.13
CA LEU A 135 -3.03 21.39 10.40
C LEU A 135 -2.55 20.42 11.48
N LEU A 136 -2.93 19.15 11.41
CA LEU A 136 -2.47 18.12 12.34
C LEU A 136 -0.99 17.77 12.09
N LYS A 137 -0.10 18.33 12.90
CA LYS A 137 1.33 17.97 12.94
C LYS A 137 1.53 16.78 13.88
N GLY A 138 2.08 15.67 13.38
CA GLY A 138 2.38 14.50 14.21
C GLY A 138 3.00 13.32 13.45
N LYS A 139 3.57 12.37 14.21
CA LYS A 139 4.11 11.11 13.67
C LYS A 139 2.98 10.31 13.02
N LYS A 140 3.07 10.10 11.71
CA LYS A 140 2.08 9.31 10.96
C LYS A 140 2.27 7.83 11.25
N THR A 141 1.19 7.14 11.62
CA THR A 141 1.19 5.68 11.72
C THR A 141 1.40 5.06 10.35
N ILE A 142 2.43 4.24 10.21
CA ILE A 142 2.70 3.48 8.99
C ILE A 142 1.85 2.21 9.04
N ASN A 143 0.99 2.00 8.05
CA ASN A 143 0.14 0.81 7.98
C ASN A 143 1.00 -0.46 7.95
N LYS A 144 0.53 -1.54 8.60
CA LYS A 144 1.21 -2.85 8.70
C LYS A 144 1.73 -3.38 7.37
N GLN A 145 1.07 -3.09 6.24
CA GLN A 145 1.53 -3.53 4.91
C GLN A 145 2.85 -2.90 4.44
N PHE A 146 3.29 -1.80 5.05
CA PHE A 146 4.52 -1.06 4.70
C PHE A 146 5.67 -1.38 5.65
N GLU A 147 5.88 -2.68 5.93
CA GLU A 147 6.84 -3.16 6.93
C GLU A 147 8.26 -2.61 6.70
N TYR A 148 8.77 -2.60 5.46
CA TYR A 148 10.09 -2.05 5.15
C TYR A 148 10.19 -0.54 5.45
N ASN A 149 9.13 0.22 5.17
CA ASN A 149 9.12 1.65 5.46
C ASN A 149 9.05 1.90 6.98
N LYS A 150 8.33 1.03 7.71
CA LYS A 150 8.31 1.07 9.18
C LYS A 150 9.71 0.77 9.73
N PHE A 151 10.33 -0.33 9.29
CA PHE A 151 11.70 -0.70 9.66
C PHE A 151 12.69 0.44 9.38
N THR A 152 12.67 1.01 8.18
CA THR A 152 13.61 2.08 7.80
C THR A 152 13.48 3.29 8.73
N ARG A 153 12.25 3.69 9.05
CA ARG A 153 12.00 4.81 9.96
C ARG A 153 12.52 4.50 11.36
N ASP A 154 12.19 3.32 11.87
CA ASP A 154 12.53 2.94 13.24
C ASP A 154 14.05 2.68 13.38
N PHE A 155 14.72 2.19 12.32
CA PHE A 155 16.17 2.04 12.21
C PHE A 155 16.93 3.36 12.36
N PHE A 156 16.55 4.41 11.62
CA PHE A 156 17.24 5.70 11.72
C PHE A 156 16.90 6.46 13.01
N LEU A 157 15.79 6.13 13.67
CA LEU A 157 15.51 6.66 15.01
C LEU A 157 16.41 6.02 16.07
N ALA A 158 16.66 4.71 15.97
CA ALA A 158 17.56 4.00 16.88
C ALA A 158 19.04 4.19 16.54
N ASN A 159 19.36 4.44 15.27
CA ASN A 159 20.73 4.54 14.75
C ASN A 159 20.93 5.81 13.90
N PRO A 160 20.94 7.03 14.50
CA PRO A 160 20.96 8.29 13.74
C PRO A 160 22.22 8.53 12.92
N SER A 161 23.36 7.93 13.30
CA SER A 161 24.66 8.09 12.64
C SER A 161 24.93 7.06 11.54
N LEU A 162 24.08 6.03 11.41
CA LEU A 162 24.31 4.95 10.46
C LEU A 162 23.80 5.29 9.06
N SER A 163 24.43 4.66 8.08
CA SER A 163 24.16 4.93 6.68
C SER A 163 22.92 4.18 6.18
N ARG A 164 22.46 4.57 4.99
CA ARG A 164 21.46 3.82 4.24
C ARG A 164 21.94 2.41 3.89
N GLU A 165 23.24 2.21 3.68
CA GLU A 165 23.79 0.90 3.40
C GLU A 165 23.68 -0.03 4.62
N ASP A 166 23.95 0.49 5.82
CA ASP A 166 23.77 -0.24 7.08
C ASP A 166 22.31 -0.65 7.29
N CYS A 167 21.37 0.27 7.03
CA CYS A 167 19.94 -0.03 7.06
C CYS A 167 19.57 -1.17 6.10
N LEU A 168 20.13 -1.19 4.89
CA LEU A 168 19.88 -2.24 3.90
C LEU A 168 20.50 -3.58 4.33
N ASN A 169 21.72 -3.56 4.87
CA ASN A 169 22.41 -4.75 5.38
C ASN A 169 21.64 -5.37 6.56
N CYS A 170 21.22 -4.54 7.52
CA CYS A 170 20.38 -4.96 8.63
C CYS A 170 19.06 -5.55 8.13
N TRP A 171 18.38 -4.88 7.20
CA TRP A 171 17.13 -5.40 6.63
C TRP A 171 17.29 -6.75 5.92
N ARG A 172 18.42 -6.99 5.24
CA ARG A 172 18.70 -8.31 4.62
C ARG A 172 18.74 -9.42 5.67
N LYS A 173 19.34 -9.18 6.85
CA LYS A 173 19.35 -10.16 7.96
C LYS A 173 17.96 -10.37 8.54
N VAL A 174 17.19 -9.29 8.77
CA VAL A 174 15.80 -9.38 9.25
C VAL A 174 14.95 -10.25 8.32
N ARG A 175 15.14 -10.14 7.00
CA ARG A 175 14.44 -10.96 6.00
C ARG A 175 14.78 -12.46 6.06
N GLU A 176 15.91 -12.84 6.64
CA GLU A 176 16.30 -14.25 6.79
C GLU A 176 15.64 -14.92 8.01
N LEU A 177 15.11 -14.13 8.94
CA LEU A 177 14.34 -14.61 10.08
C LEU A 177 13.02 -15.25 9.66
N LYS A 178 12.60 -16.25 10.43
CA LYS A 178 11.32 -16.98 10.23
C LYS A 178 10.10 -16.22 10.77
N ASP A 179 10.26 -14.99 11.25
CA ASP A 179 9.15 -14.17 11.75
C ASP A 179 8.84 -13.04 10.76
N ARG A 180 7.65 -13.14 10.16
CA ARG A 180 7.12 -12.15 9.20
C ARG A 180 6.95 -10.77 9.84
N LYS A 181 6.79 -10.69 11.16
CA LYS A 181 6.51 -9.41 11.83
C LYS A 181 7.82 -8.71 12.17
N TYR A 182 8.02 -7.56 11.55
CA TYR A 182 8.98 -6.59 12.05
C TYR A 182 8.74 -6.31 13.54
N SER A 183 9.81 -6.43 14.32
CA SER A 183 9.89 -6.10 15.74
C SER A 183 11.11 -5.21 15.96
N ASP A 184 11.00 -4.27 16.91
CA ASP A 184 12.04 -3.27 17.19
C ASP A 184 13.35 -3.91 17.70
N GLN A 185 13.28 -5.17 18.17
CA GLN A 185 14.44 -5.97 18.56
C GLN A 185 15.43 -6.26 17.42
N TYR A 186 15.00 -6.12 16.16
CA TYR A 186 15.84 -6.38 14.98
C TYR A 186 16.62 -5.15 14.49
N LEU A 187 16.45 -3.99 15.12
CA LEU A 187 17.08 -2.73 14.70
C LEU A 187 18.60 -2.72 14.90
N ASN A 188 19.12 -3.64 15.72
CA ASN A 188 20.53 -3.72 16.11
C ASN A 188 21.21 -4.98 15.57
N PHE A 189 20.69 -5.63 14.53
CA PHE A 189 21.36 -6.76 13.86
C PHE A 189 22.61 -6.34 13.05
N ILE A 190 23.17 -5.20 13.40
CA ILE A 190 24.43 -4.68 12.90
C ILE A 190 25.53 -5.51 13.59
N PHE A 191 26.58 -5.83 12.84
CA PHE A 191 27.61 -6.86 13.08
C PHE A 191 27.18 -8.25 12.61
#